data_AF-A0A7C7HXI3-F1
#
_entry.id   AF-A0A7C7HXI3-F1
#
_cell.length_a   1.000
_cell.length_b   1.000
_cell.length_c   1.000
_cell.angle_alpha   90.00
_cell.angle_beta   90.00
_cell.angle_gamma   90.00
#
_symmetry.space_group_name_H-M   'P 1'
#
loop_
_entity.id
_entity.type
_entity.pdbx_description
1 polymer ?
#
loop_
_entity_poly.entity_id
_entity_poly.type
_entity_poly.pdbx_seq_one_letter_code
_entity_poly.pdbx_strand_id
1 'polypeptide(L)'
;MSRAIVAKFILVIIFFSGCTPQEDAFSLTPKNIDMWKNYITPTQNELAWTRIPWLSSFSEGLNQANTQQKPVLLWVMNGHPLGCT
;
A
#
# COMPACT_ATOMS: atom_id res chain seq x y z
N MET A 1 -44.03 35.01 21.58
CA MET A 1 -42.96 34.08 22.03
C MET A 1 -41.62 34.79 21.85
N SER A 2 -40.86 35.01 22.93
CA SER A 2 -39.73 35.96 22.92
C SER A 2 -38.58 35.47 22.02
N ARG A 3 -38.13 36.33 21.09
CA ARG A 3 -36.99 36.08 20.18
C ARG A 3 -35.72 35.62 20.93
N ALA A 4 -35.58 36.01 22.20
CA ALA A 4 -34.49 35.61 23.07
C ALA A 4 -34.51 34.12 23.47
N ILE A 5 -35.70 33.50 23.53
CA ILE A 5 -35.85 32.07 23.89
C ILE A 5 -35.44 31.20 22.70
N VAL A 6 -35.85 31.57 21.49
CA VAL A 6 -35.49 30.85 20.25
C VAL A 6 -33.98 30.91 19.99
N ALA A 7 -33.35 32.07 20.21
CA ALA A 7 -31.90 32.23 20.07
C ALA A 7 -31.10 31.35 21.07
N LYS A 8 -31.61 31.17 22.29
CA LYS A 8 -30.98 30.31 23.31
C LYS A 8 -31.06 28.83 22.93
N PHE A 9 -32.16 28.38 22.32
CA PHE A 9 -32.29 27.01 21.83
C PHE A 9 -31.40 26.73 20.61
N ILE A 10 -31.24 27.70 19.70
CA ILE A 10 -30.37 27.55 18.52
C ILE A 10 -28.89 27.44 18.93
N LEU A 11 -28.44 28.16 19.96
CA LEU A 11 -27.06 28.10 20.43
C LEU A 11 -26.68 26.73 21.05
N VAL A 12 -27.64 26.04 21.69
CA VAL A 12 -27.43 24.73 22.32
C VAL A 12 -27.28 23.62 21.27
N ILE A 13 -27.95 23.72 20.12
CA ILE A 13 -27.90 22.71 19.05
C ILE A 13 -26.55 22.72 18.32
N ILE A 14 -25.90 23.89 18.20
CA ILE A 14 -24.60 24.04 17.51
C ILE A 14 -23.45 23.42 18.33
N PHE A 15 -23.59 23.32 19.67
CA PHE A 15 -22.57 22.75 20.55
C PHE A 15 -22.44 21.21 20.45
N PHE A 16 -23.44 20.50 19.93
CA PHE A 16 -23.43 19.03 19.86
C PHE A 16 -22.93 18.46 18.53
N SER A 17 -22.75 19.29 17.49
CA SER A 17 -22.35 18.82 16.15
C SER A 17 -20.84 18.79 15.90
N GLY A 18 -20.02 19.05 16.94
CA GLY A 18 -18.55 19.12 16.82
C GLY A 18 -17.81 17.78 16.94
N CYS A 19 -18.50 16.63 16.96
CA CYS A 19 -17.84 15.33 17.01
C CYS A 19 -17.47 14.89 15.59
N THR A 20 -16.36 15.45 15.07
CA THR A 20 -15.70 14.88 13.90
C THR A 20 -15.23 13.47 14.27
N PRO A 21 -15.57 12.41 13.51
CA PRO A 21 -14.99 11.10 13.76
C PRO A 21 -13.47 11.23 13.68
N GLN A 22 -12.78 10.97 14.79
CA GLN A 22 -11.34 10.79 14.78
C GLN A 22 -11.09 9.61 13.83
N GLU A 23 -10.42 9.84 12.70
CA GLU A 23 -9.85 8.71 11.96
C GLU A 23 -8.81 8.09 12.88
N ASP A 24 -9.22 7.02 13.56
CA ASP A 24 -8.34 6.28 14.45
C ASP A 24 -7.10 5.86 13.67
N ALA A 25 -5.92 6.14 14.24
CA ALA A 25 -4.68 5.65 13.66
C ALA A 25 -4.79 4.14 13.43
N PHE A 26 -4.31 3.67 12.28
CA PHE A 26 -4.34 2.25 11.94
C PHE A 26 -3.80 1.41 13.11
N SER A 27 -4.61 0.45 13.57
CA SER A 27 -4.23 -0.49 14.62
C SER A 27 -4.44 -1.92 14.13
N LEU A 28 -3.37 -2.72 14.17
CA LEU A 28 -3.47 -4.15 13.99
C LEU A 28 -3.99 -4.77 15.28
N THR A 29 -5.15 -5.42 15.20
CA THR A 29 -5.85 -6.02 16.34
C THR A 29 -6.07 -7.51 16.09
N PRO A 30 -6.33 -8.31 17.14
CA PRO A 30 -6.71 -9.72 16.96
C PRO A 30 -7.93 -9.92 16.06
N LYS A 31 -8.80 -8.90 15.91
CA LYS A 31 -10.01 -8.98 15.07
C LYS A 31 -9.75 -8.75 13.59
N ASN A 32 -8.70 -8.00 13.22
CA ASN A 32 -8.45 -7.61 11.82
C ASN A 32 -7.18 -8.24 11.24
N ILE A 33 -6.40 -8.97 12.05
CA ILE A 33 -5.12 -9.55 11.63
C ILE A 33 -5.25 -10.50 10.44
N ASP A 34 -6.28 -11.36 10.42
CA ASP A 34 -6.44 -12.34 9.34
C ASP A 34 -6.89 -11.68 8.04
N MET A 35 -7.76 -10.67 8.12
CA MET A 35 -8.15 -9.86 6.96
C MET A 35 -6.93 -9.21 6.32
N TRP A 36 -6.10 -8.55 7.13
CA TRP A 36 -4.89 -7.88 6.63
C TRP A 36 -3.86 -8.85 6.10
N LYS A 37 -3.61 -9.97 6.79
CA LYS A 37 -2.72 -11.02 6.29
C LYS A 37 -3.16 -11.51 4.91
N ASN A 38 -4.44 -11.80 4.74
CA ASN A 38 -4.97 -12.26 3.45
C ASN A 38 -4.85 -11.18 2.38
N TYR A 39 -5.12 -9.91 2.74
CA TYR A 39 -5.05 -8.79 1.81
C TYR A 39 -3.61 -8.50 1.33
N ILE A 40 -2.61 -8.55 2.23
CA ILE A 40 -1.22 -8.24 1.89
C ILE A 40 -0.45 -9.44 1.33
N THR A 41 -0.99 -10.66 1.45
CA THR A 41 -0.33 -11.85 0.91
C THR A 41 -0.42 -11.80 -0.62
N PRO A 42 0.71 -11.75 -1.34
CA PRO A 42 0.70 -11.67 -2.80
C PRO A 42 0.00 -12.88 -3.39
N THR A 43 -0.83 -12.64 -4.41
CA THR A 43 -1.40 -13.70 -5.23
C THR A 43 -0.34 -14.34 -6.13
N GLN A 44 -0.65 -15.53 -6.64
CA GLN A 44 0.24 -16.21 -7.60
C GLN A 44 0.47 -15.40 -8.89
N ASN A 45 -0.49 -14.56 -9.26
CA ASN A 45 -0.38 -13.67 -10.42
C ASN A 45 0.57 -12.51 -10.13
N GLU A 46 0.50 -11.91 -8.94
CA GLU A 46 1.46 -10.88 -8.52
C GLU A 46 2.88 -11.43 -8.37
N LEU A 47 3.01 -12.72 -8.04
CA LEU A 47 4.29 -13.44 -8.00
C LEU A 47 4.73 -14.00 -9.36
N ALA A 48 4.07 -13.65 -10.47
CA ALA A 48 4.40 -14.20 -11.79
C ALA A 48 5.86 -13.96 -12.21
N TRP A 49 6.45 -12.84 -11.77
CA TRP A 49 7.84 -12.51 -12.04
C TRP A 49 8.82 -13.56 -11.47
N THR A 50 8.46 -14.28 -10.40
CA THR A 50 9.31 -15.33 -9.81
C THR A 50 9.44 -16.58 -10.68
N ARG A 51 8.52 -16.77 -11.65
CA ARG A 51 8.52 -17.92 -12.57
C ARG A 51 9.54 -17.78 -13.70
N ILE A 52 10.07 -16.58 -13.92
CA ILE A 52 11.09 -16.35 -14.93
C ILE A 52 12.42 -16.90 -14.40
N PRO A 53 13.15 -17.72 -15.17
CA PRO A 53 14.46 -18.22 -14.77
C PRO A 53 15.51 -17.12 -14.88
N TRP A 54 15.49 -16.17 -13.95
CA TRP A 54 16.38 -15.02 -13.95
C TRP A 54 17.84 -15.44 -13.87
N LEU A 55 18.68 -14.80 -14.69
CA LEU A 55 20.12 -14.87 -14.55
C LEU A 55 20.59 -13.75 -13.63
N SER A 56 21.43 -14.09 -12.66
CA SER A 56 22.02 -13.12 -11.72
C SER A 56 23.27 -12.42 -12.28
N SER A 57 23.79 -12.88 -13.42
CA SER A 57 24.93 -12.30 -14.12
C SER A 57 24.49 -11.60 -15.40
N PHE A 58 24.79 -10.31 -15.50
CA PHE A 58 24.47 -9.52 -16.69
C PHE A 58 25.19 -10.04 -17.93
N SER A 59 26.46 -10.44 -17.81
CA SER A 59 27.26 -10.95 -18.95
C SER A 59 26.73 -12.29 -19.46
N GLU A 60 26.30 -13.18 -18.56
CA GLU A 60 25.66 -14.44 -18.96
C GLU A 60 24.35 -14.20 -19.71
N GLY A 61 23.55 -13.24 -19.25
CA GLY A 61 22.32 -12.83 -19.93
C GLY A 61 22.56 -12.31 -21.35
N LEU A 62 23.59 -11.46 -21.53
CA LEU A 62 23.98 -10.97 -22.85
C LEU A 62 24.43 -12.11 -23.78
N ASN A 63 25.28 -13.02 -23.28
CA ASN A 63 25.75 -14.16 -24.06
C ASN A 63 24.59 -15.07 -24.50
N GLN A 64 23.70 -15.41 -23.56
CA GLN A 64 22.55 -16.27 -23.85
C GLN A 64 21.59 -15.63 -24.86
N ALA A 65 21.29 -14.34 -24.69
CA ALA A 65 20.41 -13.60 -25.60
C ALA A 65 20.99 -13.53 -27.02
N ASN A 66 22.30 -13.30 -27.15
CA ASN A 66 23.00 -13.32 -28.43
C ASN A 66 22.96 -14.72 -29.07
N THR A 67 23.27 -15.79 -28.32
CA THR A 67 23.19 -17.17 -28.84
C THR A 67 21.78 -17.53 -29.30
N GLN A 68 20.74 -17.09 -28.58
CA GLN A 68 19.35 -17.40 -28.89
C GLN A 68 18.70 -16.41 -29.89
N GLN A 69 19.41 -15.34 -30.28
CA GLN A 69 18.87 -14.25 -31.10
C GLN A 69 17.56 -13.66 -30.51
N LYS A 70 17.56 -13.40 -29.20
CA LYS A 70 16.42 -12.83 -28.47
C LYS A 70 16.79 -11.50 -27.82
N PRO A 71 15.83 -10.58 -27.62
CA PRO A 71 16.07 -9.37 -26.84
C PRO A 71 16.34 -9.69 -25.38
N VAL A 72 17.06 -8.79 -24.70
CA VAL A 72 17.34 -8.87 -23.26
C VAL A 72 16.28 -8.12 -22.47
N LEU A 73 15.69 -8.77 -21.47
CA LEU A 73 14.97 -8.10 -20.39
C LEU A 73 15.91 -7.94 -19.21
N LEU A 74 16.27 -6.69 -18.89
CA LEU A 74 17.11 -6.37 -17.73
C LEU A 74 16.23 -5.86 -16.59
N TRP A 75 16.22 -6.56 -15.47
CA TRP A 75 15.57 -6.12 -14.23
C TRP A 75 16.65 -5.73 -13.22
N VAL A 76 16.66 -4.47 -12.82
CA VAL A 76 17.61 -3.94 -11.83
C VAL A 76 16.86 -3.17 -10.77
N MET A 77 17.29 -3.30 -9.52
CA MET A 77 16.91 -2.36 -8.47
C MET A 77 17.90 -1.20 -8.47
N ASN A 78 17.41 0.02 -8.61
CA ASN A 78 18.20 1.22 -8.37
C ASN A 78 18.18 1.50 -6.86
N GLY A 79 19.32 1.34 -6.17
CA GLY A 79 19.48 1.68 -4.75
C GLY A 79 20.25 0.63 -3.94
N HIS A 80 20.57 0.94 -2.69
CA HIS A 80 21.11 -0.04 -1.74
C HIS A 80 20.01 -1.08 -1.47
N PRO A 81 20.21 -2.39 -1.70
CA PRO A 81 19.16 -3.41 -1.59
C PRO A 81 18.56 -3.53 -0.18
N LEU A 82 19.23 -2.99 0.83
CA LEU A 82 18.77 -2.90 2.22
C LEU A 82 18.24 -1.51 2.61
N GLY A 83 18.14 -0.56 1.67
CA GLY A 83 17.66 0.80 1.93
C GLY A 83 18.58 1.65 2.81
N CYS A 84 19.84 1.23 3.02
CA CYS A 84 20.80 2.02 3.79
C CYS A 84 21.36 3.16 2.91
N THR A 85 20.95 4.39 3.20
CA THR A 85 21.64 5.63 2.78
C THR A 85 22.14 6.37 4.00
#